data_AF-R4X3P0-F1
#
_entry.id   AF-R4X3P0-F1
#
_cell.length_a   1.000
_cell.length_b   1.000
_cell.length_c   1.000
_cell.angle_alpha   90.00
_cell.angle_beta   90.00
_cell.angle_gamma   90.00
#
_symmetry.space_group_name_H-M   'P 1'
#
loop_
_entity.id
_entity.type
_entity.pdbx_description
1 polymer ?
#
loop_
_entity_poly.entity_id
_entity_poly.type
_entity_poly.pdbx_seq_one_letter_code
_entity_poly.pdbx_strand_id
1 'polypeptide(L)'
;MYRPATGDAKAEVELPLKLLVLGDFTLRDDETPIEDMKPVNVDKDNFNEVLKGQKLSLDLAVPNRLDANADPDAQLAINLKFDSIDDFSPDAIVEKVPELRQMIALRDALKALKGPLGNIPDFRKRVQELIEDEGVRARLMSELGIEEK
;
A
#
# COMPACT_ATOMS: atom_id res chain seq x y z
N MET A 1 -37.43 -7.81 4.26
CA MET A 1 -35.98 -7.76 4.53
C MET A 1 -35.27 -8.26 3.29
N TYR A 2 -34.59 -7.38 2.56
CA TYR A 2 -33.79 -7.76 1.39
C TYR A 2 -32.56 -8.53 1.88
N ARG A 3 -32.38 -9.78 1.43
CA ARG A 3 -31.17 -10.57 1.64
C ARG A 3 -30.45 -10.68 0.30
N PRO A 4 -29.38 -9.92 0.05
CA PRO A 4 -28.52 -10.19 -1.11
C PRO A 4 -27.59 -11.37 -0.80
N ALA A 5 -27.15 -12.04 -1.86
CA ALA A 5 -26.47 -13.35 -1.96
C ALA A 5 -27.40 -14.58 -1.98
N THR A 6 -27.89 -14.91 -3.17
CA THR A 6 -28.57 -16.17 -3.49
C THR A 6 -27.56 -17.27 -3.81
N GLY A 7 -27.36 -18.17 -2.83
CA GLY A 7 -27.19 -19.62 -3.00
C GLY A 7 -26.10 -20.13 -3.95
N ASP A 8 -24.90 -20.36 -3.40
CA ASP A 8 -23.99 -21.36 -3.97
C ASP A 8 -24.44 -22.75 -3.51
N ALA A 9 -25.11 -23.49 -4.40
CA ALA A 9 -25.41 -24.90 -4.18
C ALA A 9 -24.11 -25.71 -4.21
N LYS A 10 -23.74 -26.37 -3.11
CA LYS A 10 -22.65 -27.34 -3.07
C LYS A 10 -23.14 -28.62 -3.75
N ALA A 11 -22.54 -28.98 -4.88
CA ALA A 11 -22.73 -30.29 -5.49
C ALA A 11 -22.13 -31.35 -4.56
N GLU A 12 -22.92 -32.37 -4.18
CA GLU A 12 -22.38 -33.60 -3.64
C GLU A 12 -21.62 -34.30 -4.75
N VAL A 13 -20.30 -34.17 -4.71
CA VAL A 13 -19.39 -34.97 -5.52
C VAL A 13 -18.88 -36.09 -4.62
N GLU A 14 -18.58 -37.26 -5.17
CA GLU A 14 -17.75 -38.26 -4.50
C GLU A 14 -16.34 -37.68 -4.20
N LEU A 15 -15.32 -38.49 -3.90
CA LEU A 15 -14.01 -37.99 -3.45
C LEU A 15 -13.52 -36.75 -4.24
N PRO A 16 -13.34 -35.59 -3.58
CA PRO A 16 -13.02 -34.35 -4.27
C PRO A 16 -11.65 -34.47 -4.94
N LEU A 17 -11.53 -33.98 -6.17
CA LEU A 17 -10.24 -33.86 -6.85
C LEU A 17 -9.31 -32.95 -6.04
N LYS A 18 -8.33 -33.55 -5.36
CA LYS A 18 -7.30 -32.82 -4.62
C LYS A 18 -6.09 -32.59 -5.51
N LEU A 19 -5.73 -31.33 -5.70
CA LEU A 19 -4.54 -30.93 -6.42
C LEU A 19 -3.43 -30.56 -5.42
N LEU A 20 -2.22 -31.06 -5.66
CA LEU A 20 -1.03 -30.63 -4.94
C LEU A 20 -0.27 -29.66 -5.85
N VAL A 21 -0.18 -28.39 -5.44
CA VAL A 21 0.53 -27.34 -6.17
C VAL A 21 1.90 -27.18 -5.52
N LEU A 22 2.96 -27.36 -6.31
CA LEU A 22 4.35 -27.27 -5.88
C LEU A 22 5.02 -26.07 -6.53
N GLY A 23 5.83 -25.35 -5.76
CA GLY A 23 6.55 -24.18 -6.21
C GLY A 23 7.24 -23.46 -5.06
N ASP A 24 8.08 -22.49 -5.40
CA ASP A 24 8.60 -21.54 -4.42
C ASP A 24 7.53 -20.47 -4.16
N PHE A 25 6.98 -20.46 -2.94
CA PHE A 25 5.93 -19.53 -2.53
C PHE A 25 6.40 -18.50 -1.51
N THR A 26 7.64 -18.60 -1.01
CA THR A 26 8.13 -17.82 0.12
C THR A 26 9.42 -17.07 -0.18
N LEU A 27 10.13 -17.42 -1.26
CA LEU A 27 11.43 -16.88 -1.66
C LEU A 27 12.46 -16.93 -0.52
N ARG A 28 12.34 -17.91 0.37
CA ARG A 28 13.26 -18.17 1.47
C ARG A 28 13.75 -19.60 1.40
N ASP A 29 14.98 -19.81 1.83
CA ASP A 29 15.49 -21.15 2.05
C ASP A 29 14.74 -21.80 3.22
N ASP A 30 14.32 -23.04 3.01
CA ASP A 30 13.74 -23.92 4.03
C ASP A 30 14.63 -25.18 4.10
N GLU A 31 15.30 -25.37 5.23
CA GLU A 31 16.19 -26.52 5.46
C GLU A 31 15.40 -27.80 5.78
N THR A 32 14.07 -27.73 5.90
CA THR A 32 13.22 -28.89 6.15
C THR A 32 13.34 -29.89 4.99
N PRO A 33 13.72 -31.15 5.25
CA PRO A 33 13.73 -32.19 4.22
C PRO A 33 12.35 -32.34 3.57
N ILE A 34 12.32 -32.64 2.26
CA ILE A 34 11.07 -32.74 1.49
C ILE A 34 10.11 -33.77 2.09
N GLU A 35 10.64 -34.87 2.63
CA GLU A 35 9.87 -35.91 3.32
C GLU A 35 9.18 -35.44 4.60
N ASP A 36 9.70 -34.39 5.25
CA ASP A 36 9.17 -33.82 6.49
C ASP A 36 8.26 -32.60 6.22
N MET A 37 8.26 -32.07 5.00
CA MET A 37 7.40 -30.95 4.59
C MET A 37 5.93 -31.35 4.60
N LYS A 38 5.11 -30.58 5.31
CA LYS A 38 3.66 -30.83 5.42
C LYS A 38 2.89 -29.97 4.40
N PRO A 39 2.03 -30.57 3.57
CA PRO A 39 1.16 -29.79 2.70
C PRO A 39 0.15 -29.00 3.53
N VAL A 40 -0.09 -27.76 3.15
CA VAL A 40 -1.11 -26.89 3.75
C VAL A 40 -2.34 -26.92 2.86
N ASN A 41 -3.51 -27.17 3.45
CA ASN A 41 -4.77 -27.13 2.71
C ASN A 41 -5.24 -25.67 2.57
N VAL A 42 -5.60 -25.30 1.34
CA VAL A 42 -6.07 -23.95 1.00
C VAL A 42 -7.43 -24.02 0.32
N ASP A 43 -8.36 -23.21 0.79
CA ASP A 43 -9.67 -23.00 0.18
C ASP A 43 -10.04 -21.50 0.18
N LYS A 44 -11.28 -21.18 -0.20
CA LYS A 44 -11.76 -19.79 -0.30
C LYS A 44 -11.92 -19.12 1.06
N ASP A 45 -12.10 -19.90 2.11
CA ASP A 45 -12.41 -19.40 3.45
C ASP A 45 -11.13 -19.15 4.25
N ASN A 46 -10.07 -19.93 4.01
CA ASN A 46 -8.81 -19.86 4.79
C ASN A 46 -7.62 -19.21 4.06
N PHE A 47 -7.76 -18.77 2.81
CA PHE A 47 -6.64 -18.29 1.99
C PHE A 47 -5.80 -17.20 2.70
N ASN A 48 -6.45 -16.18 3.24
CA ASN A 48 -5.75 -15.08 3.91
C ASN A 48 -5.08 -15.53 5.22
N GLU A 49 -5.65 -16.49 5.94
CA GLU A 49 -5.03 -17.04 7.15
C GLU A 49 -3.76 -17.81 6.82
N VAL A 50 -3.80 -18.63 5.77
CA VAL A 50 -2.63 -19.35 5.27
C VAL A 50 -1.56 -18.36 4.81
N LEU A 51 -1.92 -17.36 3.99
CA LEU A 51 -1.00 -16.34 3.49
C LEU A 51 -0.29 -15.61 4.63
N LYS A 52 -1.06 -15.13 5.62
CA LYS A 52 -0.52 -14.49 6.83
C LYS A 52 0.40 -15.42 7.61
N GLY A 53 0.04 -16.70 7.72
CA GLY A 53 0.85 -17.72 8.38
C GLY A 53 2.24 -17.91 7.74
N GLN A 54 2.35 -17.71 6.41
CA GLN A 54 3.62 -17.79 5.69
C GLN A 54 4.55 -16.61 5.96
N LYS A 55 4.02 -15.49 6.47
CA LYS A 55 4.80 -14.26 6.77
C LYS A 55 5.63 -13.83 5.57
N LEU A 56 5.00 -13.68 4.41
CA LEU A 56 5.68 -13.30 3.19
C LEU A 56 6.26 -11.89 3.32
N SER A 57 7.52 -11.73 2.97
CA SER A 57 8.22 -10.44 2.98
C SER A 57 9.13 -10.31 1.77
N LEU A 58 9.22 -9.10 1.23
CA LEU A 58 10.13 -8.76 0.14
C LEU A 58 10.98 -7.56 0.54
N ASP A 59 12.30 -7.75 0.49
CA ASP A 59 13.30 -6.70 0.63
C ASP A 59 13.87 -6.41 -0.76
N LEU A 60 13.57 -5.24 -1.30
CA LEU A 60 13.93 -4.87 -2.66
C LEU A 60 14.59 -3.49 -2.69
N ALA A 61 15.55 -3.33 -3.60
CA ALA A 61 16.06 -2.02 -4.00
C ALA A 61 15.56 -1.72 -5.41
N VAL A 62 14.67 -0.73 -5.53
CA VAL A 62 14.03 -0.35 -6.80
C VAL A 62 14.51 1.02 -7.26
N PRO A 63 14.50 1.35 -8.55
CA PRO A 63 14.88 2.69 -9.01
C PRO A 63 14.03 3.78 -8.37
N ASN A 64 14.66 4.80 -7.80
CA ASN A 64 13.96 5.93 -7.19
C ASN A 64 13.46 6.87 -8.30
N ARG A 65 12.14 7.03 -8.37
CA ARG A 65 11.45 7.92 -9.33
C ARG A 65 10.69 9.05 -8.65
N LEU A 66 10.92 9.26 -7.35
CA LEU A 66 10.19 10.24 -6.54
C LEU A 66 10.76 11.64 -6.68
N ASP A 67 12.05 11.74 -6.97
CA ASP A 67 12.74 13.00 -7.21
C ASP A 67 13.22 13.06 -8.66
N ALA A 68 12.79 14.11 -9.38
CA ALA A 68 13.18 14.35 -10.76
C ALA A 68 14.65 14.77 -10.90
N ASN A 69 15.29 15.21 -9.81
CA ASN A 69 16.69 15.63 -9.75
C ASN A 69 17.60 14.56 -9.14
N ALA A 70 17.06 13.40 -8.74
CA ALA A 70 17.88 12.31 -8.23
C ALA A 70 18.81 11.76 -9.32
N ASP A 71 19.94 11.21 -8.87
CA ASP A 71 20.86 10.47 -9.72
C ASP A 71 20.07 9.37 -10.49
N PRO A 72 20.30 9.18 -11.80
CA PRO A 72 19.67 8.08 -12.56
C PRO A 72 19.84 6.70 -11.91
N ASP A 73 20.92 6.49 -11.15
CA ASP A 73 21.22 5.25 -10.44
C ASP A 73 20.71 5.22 -8.99
N ALA A 74 19.99 6.26 -8.55
CA ALA A 74 19.41 6.32 -7.22
C ALA A 74 18.41 5.16 -7.01
N GLN A 75 18.58 4.45 -5.90
CA GLN A 75 17.69 3.36 -5.51
C GLN A 75 16.90 3.71 -4.25
N LEU A 76 15.67 3.22 -4.19
CA LEU A 76 14.78 3.26 -3.05
C LEU A 76 14.70 1.83 -2.48
N ALA A 77 15.15 1.68 -1.23
CA ALA A 77 14.98 0.43 -0.50
C ALA A 77 13.55 0.34 0.03
N ILE A 78 12.88 -0.78 -0.23
CA ILE A 78 11.52 -1.05 0.24
C ILE A 78 11.48 -2.41 0.96
N ASN A 79 10.76 -2.44 2.08
CA ASN A 79 10.41 -3.66 2.80
C ASN A 79 8.90 -3.82 2.73
N LEU A 80 8.43 -4.87 2.05
CA LEU A 80 7.01 -5.18 1.93
C LEU A 80 6.70 -6.44 2.75
N LYS A 81 5.57 -6.43 3.44
CA LYS A 81 5.04 -7.59 4.18
C LYS A 81 3.62 -7.86 3.69
N PHE A 82 3.25 -9.12 3.49
CA PHE A 82 1.93 -9.49 2.96
C PHE A 82 1.22 -10.44 3.94
N ASP A 83 0.07 -9.99 4.44
CA ASP A 83 -0.82 -10.70 5.35
C ASP A 83 -2.14 -11.10 4.66
N SER A 84 -2.57 -10.38 3.62
CA SER A 84 -3.80 -10.68 2.86
C SER A 84 -3.60 -10.52 1.35
N ILE A 85 -4.55 -11.03 0.55
CA ILE A 85 -4.52 -10.81 -0.90
C ILE A 85 -4.63 -9.33 -1.30
N ASP A 86 -5.28 -8.50 -0.47
CA ASP A 86 -5.46 -7.07 -0.73
C ASP A 86 -4.14 -6.30 -0.59
N ASP A 87 -3.15 -6.88 0.09
CA ASP A 87 -1.83 -6.28 0.27
C ASP A 87 -1.01 -6.17 -1.02
N PHE A 88 -1.43 -6.87 -2.08
CA PHE A 88 -0.85 -6.75 -3.42
C PHE A 88 -1.43 -5.56 -4.21
N SER A 89 -2.45 -4.89 -3.67
CA SER A 89 -3.01 -3.71 -4.31
C SER A 89 -2.05 -2.52 -4.21
N PRO A 90 -2.05 -1.59 -5.18
CA PRO A 90 -1.22 -0.39 -5.12
C PRO A 90 -1.49 0.46 -3.87
N ASP A 91 -2.75 0.55 -3.43
CA ASP A 91 -3.12 1.32 -2.24
C ASP A 91 -2.46 0.74 -0.98
N ALA A 92 -2.50 -0.58 -0.79
CA ALA A 92 -1.84 -1.22 0.35
C ALA A 92 -0.30 -1.13 0.28
N ILE A 93 0.28 -1.19 -0.92
CA ILE A 93 1.73 -1.00 -1.12
C ILE A 93 2.14 0.43 -0.74
N VAL A 94 1.36 1.43 -1.16
CA VAL A 94 1.62 2.85 -0.83
C VAL A 94 1.58 3.07 0.67
N GLU A 95 0.65 2.44 1.39
CA GLU A 95 0.62 2.50 2.84
C GLU A 95 1.86 1.87 3.49
N LYS A 96 2.56 0.94 2.84
CA LYS A 96 3.76 0.28 3.38
C LYS A 96 5.05 1.05 3.11
N VAL A 97 5.08 1.90 2.08
CA VAL A 97 6.27 2.69 1.70
C VAL A 97 6.12 4.12 2.23
N PRO A 98 6.90 4.54 3.25
CA PRO A 98 6.74 5.84 3.92
C PRO A 98 6.76 7.05 2.98
N GLU A 99 7.61 7.03 1.96
CA GLU A 99 7.77 8.10 0.98
C GLU A 99 6.51 8.24 0.11
N LEU A 100 5.89 7.12 -0.29
CA LEU A 100 4.64 7.13 -1.06
C LEU A 100 3.46 7.62 -0.20
N ARG A 101 3.42 7.22 1.08
CA ARG A 101 2.39 7.63 2.03
C ARG A 101 2.38 9.15 2.22
N GLN A 102 3.56 9.77 2.31
CA GLN A 102 3.69 11.24 2.40
C GLN A 102 3.12 11.94 1.15
N MET A 103 3.36 11.39 -0.04
CA MET A 103 2.80 11.94 -1.28
C MET A 103 1.27 11.82 -1.35
N ILE A 104 0.70 10.71 -0.87
CA ILE A 104 -0.76 10.58 -0.77
C ILE A 104 -1.34 11.56 0.25
N ALA A 105 -0.72 11.72 1.42
CA ALA A 105 -1.14 12.71 2.40
C ALA A 105 -1.12 14.13 1.80
N LEU A 106 -0.08 14.48 1.04
CA LEU A 106 0.01 15.76 0.32
C LEU A 106 -1.10 15.88 -0.74
N ARG A 107 -1.32 14.83 -1.54
CA ARG A 107 -2.40 14.79 -2.54
C ARG A 107 -3.76 15.04 -1.89
N ASP A 108 -4.03 14.44 -0.74
CA ASP A 108 -5.30 14.58 -0.05
C ASP A 108 -5.46 15.95 0.61
N ALA A 109 -4.38 16.53 1.14
CA ALA A 109 -4.37 17.93 1.57
C ALA A 109 -4.69 18.89 0.41
N LEU A 110 -4.08 18.67 -0.77
CA LEU A 110 -4.37 19.46 -1.98
C LEU A 110 -5.80 19.28 -2.48
N LYS A 111 -6.35 18.06 -2.43
CA LYS A 111 -7.77 17.82 -2.75
C LYS A 111 -8.70 18.56 -1.79
N ALA A 112 -8.40 18.51 -0.49
CA ALA A 112 -9.17 19.22 0.52
C ALA A 112 -9.13 20.73 0.31
N LEU A 113 -7.97 21.27 -0.10
CA LEU A 113 -7.79 22.69 -0.42
C LEU A 113 -8.54 23.12 -1.69
N LYS A 114 -8.64 22.24 -2.70
CA LYS A 114 -9.29 22.53 -3.98
C LYS A 114 -10.77 22.94 -3.82
N GLY A 115 -11.51 22.32 -2.89
CA GLY A 115 -12.93 22.62 -2.67
C GLY A 115 -13.16 24.08 -2.21
N PRO A 116 -12.61 24.50 -1.06
CA PRO A 116 -12.72 25.87 -0.55
C PRO A 116 -12.17 26.94 -1.52
N LEU A 117 -11.07 26.68 -2.24
CA LEU A 117 -10.51 27.63 -3.22
C LEU A 117 -11.47 27.92 -4.39
N GLY A 118 -12.26 26.93 -4.80
CA GLY A 118 -13.26 27.09 -5.87
C GLY A 118 -14.48 27.89 -5.42
N ASN A 119 -14.94 27.65 -4.19
CA ASN A 119 -16.27 28.06 -3.74
C ASN A 119 -16.27 29.29 -2.79
N ILE A 120 -15.13 29.66 -2.21
CA ILE A 120 -15.03 30.75 -1.24
C ILE A 120 -14.05 31.84 -1.77
N PRO A 121 -14.57 32.92 -2.36
CA PRO A 121 -13.73 34.00 -2.93
C PRO A 121 -12.78 34.64 -1.92
N ASP A 122 -13.22 34.83 -0.67
CA ASP A 122 -12.39 35.45 0.37
C ASP A 122 -11.24 34.55 0.82
N PHE A 123 -11.45 33.23 0.84
CA PHE A 123 -10.39 32.26 1.13
C PHE A 123 -9.30 32.32 0.07
N ARG A 124 -9.69 32.39 -1.22
CA ARG A 124 -8.75 32.55 -2.33
C ARG A 124 -7.90 33.82 -2.19
N LYS A 125 -8.51 34.96 -1.88
CA LYS A 125 -7.80 36.24 -1.69
C LYS A 125 -6.78 36.14 -0.55
N ARG A 126 -7.19 35.61 0.60
CA ARG A 126 -6.28 35.44 1.75
C ARG A 126 -5.13 34.49 1.46
N VAL A 127 -5.36 33.40 0.73
CA VAL A 127 -4.28 32.48 0.32
C VAL A 127 -3.31 33.16 -0.65
N GLN A 128 -3.78 33.99 -1.58
CA GLN A 128 -2.91 34.79 -2.45
C GLN A 128 -2.08 35.81 -1.66
N GLU A 129 -2.70 36.55 -0.76
CA GLU A 129 -2.00 37.50 0.13
C GLU A 129 -0.91 36.78 0.97
N LEU A 130 -1.19 35.58 1.46
CA LEU A 130 -0.24 34.76 2.23
C LEU A 130 0.97 34.29 1.41
N ILE A 131 0.76 34.01 0.11
CA ILE A 131 1.83 33.55 -0.79
C ILE A 131 2.73 34.72 -1.19
N GLU A 132 2.16 35.92 -1.33
CA GLU A 132 2.88 37.15 -1.69
C GLU A 132 3.69 37.72 -0.52
N ASP A 133 3.28 37.49 0.73
CA ASP A 133 4.02 37.89 1.93
C ASP A 133 5.06 36.83 2.34
N GLU A 134 6.32 37.06 1.92
CA GLU A 134 7.47 36.20 2.26
C GLU A 134 7.67 36.02 3.77
N GLY A 135 7.33 37.02 4.59
CA GLY A 135 7.50 36.97 6.04
C GLY A 135 6.47 36.07 6.73
N VAL A 136 5.22 36.11 6.26
CA VAL A 136 4.16 35.21 6.74
C VAL A 136 4.40 33.79 6.23
N ARG A 137 4.83 33.64 4.97
CA ARG A 137 5.22 32.34 4.39
C ARG A 137 6.33 31.68 5.21
N ALA A 138 7.40 32.40 5.54
CA ALA A 138 8.51 31.85 6.34
C ALA A 138 8.06 31.37 7.72
N ARG A 139 7.17 32.13 8.39
CA ARG A 139 6.60 31.73 9.70
C ARG A 139 5.75 30.47 9.59
N LEU A 140 4.87 30.39 8.61
CA LEU A 140 4.04 29.20 8.37
C LEU A 140 4.87 27.97 8.03
N MET A 141 5.91 28.12 7.20
CA MET A 141 6.82 27.02 6.88
C MET A 141 7.55 26.52 8.13
N SER A 142 7.94 27.42 9.05
CA SER A 142 8.53 27.05 10.35
C SER A 142 7.54 26.32 11.27
N GLU A 143 6.27 26.74 11.31
CA GLU A 143 5.22 26.08 12.10
C GLU A 143 4.86 24.69 11.53
N LEU A 144 4.98 24.52 10.21
CA LEU A 144 4.76 23.24 9.52
C LEU A 144 5.98 22.31 9.57
N GLY A 145 7.10 22.75 10.14
CA GLY A 145 8.34 21.96 10.23
C GLY A 145 9.00 21.69 8.87
N ILE A 146 8.67 22.48 7.85
CA ILE A 146 9.27 22.41 6.52
C ILE A 146 10.32 23.53 6.45
N GLU A 147 11.50 23.28 7.02
CA GLU A 147 12.64 24.17 6.81
C GLU A 147 13.16 23.97 5.38
N GLU A 148 13.19 25.03 4.57
CA GLU A 148 13.91 25.01 3.29
C GLU A 148 15.38 24.67 3.59
N LYS A 149 15.85 23.53 3.07
CA LYS A 149 17.27 23.20 2.99
C LYS A 149 17.91 23.95 1.84
#